data_AF-A0A399I5H1-F1
#
_entry.id   AF-A0A399I5H1-F1
#
_cell.length_a   1.000
_cell.length_b   1.000
_cell.length_c   1.000
_cell.angle_alpha   90.00
_cell.angle_beta   90.00
_cell.angle_gamma   90.00
#
_symmetry.space_group_name_H-M   'P 1'
#
loop_
_entity.id
_entity.type
_entity.pdbx_description
1 polymer ?
#
loop_
_entity_poly.entity_id
_entity_poly.type
_entity_poly.pdbx_seq_one_letter_code
_entity_poly.pdbx_strand_id
1 'polypeptide(L)'
;MPAATRTQEIACQQVLVDDSSVFSIQWSIFPPRIATELTPEMLLNRYLAYIRRCTATIIRPCPTPAGMEFRLFASRVSLISFLPAAMEDDCLVLRIRGGLLVQPRQCDRGEMRFGVVALPEGVRVSLQLSDYCPLLLGSSSPSVVRRWLYSLTQAFIHRLVTVRFLVLLYRELAGSACLVKVVPARIREGRPV
;
A
#
# COMPACT_ATOMS: atom_id res chain seq x y z
N MET A 1 2.46 8.40 37.10
CA MET A 1 1.15 8.19 36.45
C MET A 1 1.31 7.12 35.40
N PRO A 2 0.55 6.01 35.43
CA PRO A 2 0.59 5.04 34.34
C PRO A 2 0.07 5.73 33.08
N ALA A 3 0.88 5.73 32.02
CA ALA A 3 0.47 6.27 30.73
C ALA A 3 -0.77 5.49 30.28
N ALA A 4 -1.90 6.18 30.11
CA ALA A 4 -3.07 5.60 29.46
C ALA A 4 -2.59 4.93 28.18
N THR A 5 -2.82 3.62 28.06
CA THR A 5 -2.44 2.82 26.90
C THR A 5 -3.26 3.34 25.72
N ARG A 6 -2.76 4.39 25.05
CA ARG A 6 -3.39 4.94 23.86
C ARG A 6 -3.35 3.85 22.79
N THR A 7 -4.54 3.40 22.39
CA THR A 7 -4.72 2.53 21.23
C THR A 7 -4.23 3.26 19.99
N GLN A 8 -3.30 2.68 19.26
CA GLN A 8 -2.82 3.22 17.99
C GLN A 8 -3.90 3.03 16.92
N GLU A 9 -4.19 4.07 16.14
CA GLU A 9 -5.17 3.98 15.06
C GLU A 9 -4.48 3.85 13.70
N ILE A 10 -5.00 2.96 12.85
CA ILE A 10 -4.67 2.87 11.44
C ILE A 10 -5.91 3.26 10.66
N ALA A 11 -5.89 4.45 10.08
CA ALA A 11 -6.94 4.92 9.21
C ALA A 11 -6.82 4.25 7.84
N CYS A 12 -7.94 3.80 7.30
CA CYS A 12 -8.00 3.04 6.05
C CYS A 12 -9.17 3.50 5.19
N GLN A 13 -8.88 3.78 3.92
CA GLN A 13 -9.89 3.94 2.89
C GLN A 13 -9.51 3.11 1.67
N GLN A 14 -10.50 2.47 1.05
CA GLN A 14 -10.34 1.86 -0.26
C GLN A 14 -11.62 2.02 -1.07
N VAL A 15 -11.51 2.62 -2.25
CA VAL A 15 -12.64 2.93 -3.13
C VAL A 15 -12.28 2.73 -4.59
N LEU A 16 -13.29 2.41 -5.38
CA LEU A 16 -13.29 2.52 -6.83
C LEU A 16 -13.77 3.92 -7.20
N VAL A 17 -12.93 4.70 -7.89
CA VAL A 17 -13.32 6.01 -8.41
C VAL A 17 -14.08 5.87 -9.74
N ASP A 18 -14.63 6.98 -10.24
CA ASP A 18 -15.59 6.97 -11.36
C ASP A 18 -15.05 6.38 -12.65
N ASP A 19 -13.74 6.53 -12.90
CA ASP A 19 -13.08 5.95 -14.07
C ASP A 19 -12.65 4.49 -13.88
N SER A 20 -13.12 3.85 -12.82
CA SER A 20 -12.80 2.48 -12.41
C SER A 20 -11.32 2.24 -12.09
N SER A 21 -10.57 3.28 -11.80
CA SER A 21 -9.30 3.13 -11.10
C SER A 21 -9.52 2.97 -9.60
N VAL A 22 -8.51 2.42 -8.94
CA VAL A 22 -8.54 2.09 -7.51
C VAL A 22 -7.78 3.16 -6.76
N PHE A 23 -8.41 3.66 -5.70
CA PHE A 23 -7.77 4.44 -4.67
C PHE A 23 -7.76 3.64 -3.36
N SER A 24 -6.58 3.48 -2.78
CA SER A 24 -6.37 2.83 -1.48
C SER A 24 -5.40 3.68 -0.69
N ILE A 25 -5.71 3.98 0.56
CA ILE A 25 -4.78 4.64 1.46
C ILE A 25 -4.92 4.08 2.86
N GLN A 26 -3.77 3.76 3.45
CA GLN A 26 -3.65 3.36 4.84
C GLN A 26 -2.61 4.25 5.50
N TRP A 27 -2.94 4.82 6.65
CA TRP A 27 -1.97 5.63 7.39
C TRP A 27 -2.15 5.54 8.89
N SER A 28 -1.12 5.93 9.60
CA SER A 28 -1.10 6.00 11.05
C SER A 28 -0.17 7.14 11.48
N ILE A 29 -0.46 7.76 12.63
CA ILE A 29 0.37 8.84 13.18
C ILE A 29 1.19 8.24 14.32
N PHE A 30 2.49 8.12 14.11
CA PHE A 30 3.41 7.56 15.10
C PHE A 30 3.93 8.68 16.01
N PRO A 31 4.10 8.43 17.32
CA PRO A 31 4.77 9.38 18.20
C PRO A 31 6.16 9.76 17.67
N PRO A 32 6.58 11.03 17.72
CA PRO A 32 7.86 11.48 17.16
C PRO A 32 9.04 10.63 17.63
N ARG A 33 9.09 10.34 18.93
CA ARG A 33 10.16 9.57 19.58
C ARG A 33 10.44 8.18 18.98
N ILE A 34 9.45 7.55 18.34
CA ILE A 34 9.63 6.21 17.73
C ILE A 34 9.80 6.27 16.21
N ALA A 35 9.54 7.43 15.59
CA ALA A 35 9.50 7.60 14.14
C ALA A 35 10.58 8.55 13.62
N THR A 36 11.44 9.10 14.49
CA THR A 36 12.47 10.10 14.16
C THR A 36 13.38 9.68 13.00
N GLU A 37 13.71 8.40 12.89
CA GLU A 37 14.61 7.87 11.86
C GLU A 37 13.88 7.25 10.67
N LEU A 38 12.55 7.27 10.65
CA LEU A 38 11.83 6.65 9.56
C LEU A 38 11.90 7.54 8.31
N THR A 39 12.40 7.01 7.20
CA THR A 39 12.36 7.66 5.88
C THR A 39 11.44 6.91 4.91
N PRO A 40 10.98 7.55 3.82
CA PRO A 40 10.23 6.89 2.76
C PRO A 40 10.94 5.66 2.16
N GLU A 41 12.26 5.71 1.99
CA GLU A 41 13.07 4.58 1.48
C GLU A 41 13.13 3.44 2.49
N MET A 42 13.31 3.75 3.78
CA MET A 42 13.23 2.74 4.83
C MET A 42 11.85 2.09 4.88
N LEU A 43 10.79 2.89 4.72
CA LEU A 43 9.42 2.39 4.67
C LEU A 43 9.21 1.43 3.48
N LEU A 44 9.65 1.81 2.28
CA LEU A 44 9.62 0.93 1.11
C LEU A 44 10.40 -0.36 1.38
N ASN A 45 11.66 -0.27 1.81
CA ASN A 45 12.50 -1.45 2.04
C ASN A 45 11.88 -2.41 3.06
N ARG A 46 11.34 -1.89 4.17
CA ARG A 46 10.61 -2.67 5.17
C ARG A 46 9.34 -3.30 4.56
N TYR A 47 8.62 -2.58 3.72
CA TYR A 47 7.44 -3.10 3.04
C TYR A 47 7.79 -4.25 2.09
N LEU A 48 8.85 -4.12 1.28
CA LEU A 48 9.31 -5.18 0.37
C LEU A 48 9.76 -6.43 1.14
N ALA A 49 10.49 -6.25 2.24
CA ALA A 49 10.86 -7.35 3.12
C ALA A 49 9.63 -8.02 3.74
N TYR A 50 8.63 -7.23 4.15
CA TYR A 50 7.37 -7.73 4.66
C TYR A 50 6.62 -8.55 3.60
N ILE A 51 6.50 -8.07 2.36
CA ILE A 51 5.86 -8.80 1.25
C ILE A 51 6.52 -10.16 1.04
N ARG A 52 7.86 -10.21 1.02
CA ARG A 52 8.61 -11.46 0.89
C ARG A 52 8.27 -12.44 2.02
N ARG A 53 8.21 -11.94 3.26
CA ARG A 53 7.93 -12.77 4.43
C ARG A 53 6.47 -13.24 4.46
N CYS A 54 5.51 -12.35 4.25
CA CYS A 54 4.09 -12.66 4.39
C CYS A 54 3.55 -13.54 3.26
N THR A 55 4.20 -13.52 2.10
CA THR A 55 3.87 -14.40 0.96
C THR A 55 4.73 -15.64 0.90
N ALA A 56 5.57 -15.92 1.91
CA ALA A 56 6.53 -17.03 1.89
C ALA A 56 7.37 -17.06 0.60
N THR A 57 7.73 -15.88 0.09
CA THR A 57 8.46 -15.66 -1.17
C THR A 57 7.72 -16.10 -2.46
N ILE A 58 6.42 -16.34 -2.39
CA ILE A 58 5.56 -16.52 -3.57
C ILE A 58 5.53 -15.23 -4.39
N ILE A 59 5.47 -14.07 -3.74
CA ILE A 59 5.65 -12.77 -4.39
C ILE A 59 7.05 -12.27 -4.04
N ARG A 60 7.88 -12.09 -5.06
CA ARG A 60 9.27 -11.62 -4.91
C ARG A 60 9.42 -10.24 -5.53
N PRO A 61 9.60 -9.20 -4.71
CA PRO A 61 10.09 -7.92 -5.20
C PRO A 61 11.54 -8.07 -5.68
N CYS A 62 11.78 -7.72 -6.93
CA CYS A 62 13.06 -7.81 -7.60
C CYS A 62 13.41 -6.44 -8.20
N PRO A 63 14.45 -5.75 -7.70
CA PRO A 63 14.96 -4.57 -8.38
C PRO A 63 15.56 -4.97 -9.74
N THR A 64 15.37 -4.11 -10.72
CA THR A 64 15.91 -4.26 -12.08
C THR A 64 16.45 -2.89 -12.55
N PRO A 65 17.28 -2.84 -13.61
CA PRO A 65 17.72 -1.56 -14.17
C PRO A 65 16.55 -0.68 -14.64
N ALA A 66 15.40 -1.27 -14.96
CA ALA A 66 14.22 -0.56 -15.44
C ALA A 66 13.21 -0.21 -14.32
N GLY A 67 13.54 -0.49 -13.06
CA GLY A 67 12.69 -0.22 -11.90
C GLY A 67 12.52 -1.42 -10.97
N MET A 68 11.29 -1.77 -10.62
CA MET A 68 11.01 -2.85 -9.64
C MET A 68 9.91 -3.77 -10.14
N GLU A 69 10.07 -5.07 -9.97
CA GLU A 69 9.07 -6.06 -10.38
C GLU A 69 8.66 -6.94 -9.21
N PHE A 70 7.37 -7.24 -9.11
CA PHE A 70 6.83 -8.20 -8.14
C PHE A 70 6.58 -9.51 -8.89
N ARG A 71 7.55 -10.42 -8.85
CA ARG A 71 7.52 -11.66 -9.63
C ARG A 71 6.84 -12.79 -8.86
N LEU A 72 6.22 -13.71 -9.60
CA LEU A 72 5.67 -14.93 -9.04
C LEU A 72 6.77 -16.00 -8.92
N PHE A 73 7.01 -16.50 -7.70
CA PHE A 73 8.10 -17.42 -7.37
C PHE A 73 9.47 -16.93 -7.90
N ALA A 74 10.29 -17.82 -8.45
CA ALA A 74 11.52 -17.49 -9.16
C ALA A 74 11.32 -17.27 -10.68
N SER A 75 10.06 -17.12 -11.13
CA SER A 75 9.76 -16.99 -12.56
C SER A 75 10.09 -15.60 -13.09
N ARG A 76 10.01 -15.45 -14.41
CA ARG A 76 10.07 -14.14 -15.10
C ARG A 76 8.70 -13.46 -15.18
N VAL A 77 7.63 -14.07 -14.64
CA VAL A 77 6.28 -13.53 -14.69
C VAL A 77 6.14 -12.44 -13.64
N SER A 78 6.01 -11.20 -14.10
CA SER A 78 5.78 -10.03 -13.25
C SER A 78 4.28 -9.84 -13.01
N LEU A 79 3.86 -9.92 -11.75
CA LEU A 79 2.48 -9.60 -11.33
C LEU A 79 2.22 -8.10 -11.50
N ILE A 80 3.16 -7.29 -11.06
CA ILE A 80 3.15 -5.84 -11.23
C ILE A 80 4.59 -5.34 -11.36
N SER A 81 4.80 -4.39 -12.26
CA SER A 81 6.08 -3.77 -12.57
C SER A 81 5.96 -2.28 -12.32
N PHE A 82 7.03 -1.70 -11.81
CA PHE A 82 7.12 -0.28 -11.50
C PHE A 82 8.35 0.31 -12.18
N LEU A 83 8.25 1.59 -12.53
CA LEU A 83 9.40 2.43 -12.89
C LEU A 83 10.36 2.57 -11.69
N PRO A 84 11.60 3.09 -11.90
CA PRO A 84 12.49 3.40 -10.79
C PRO A 84 11.82 4.30 -9.76
N ALA A 85 12.09 4.04 -8.49
CA ALA A 85 11.55 4.83 -7.40
C ALA A 85 12.02 6.28 -7.52
N ALA A 86 11.11 7.23 -7.35
CA ALA A 86 11.39 8.66 -7.38
C ALA A 86 10.87 9.33 -6.11
N MET A 87 11.58 10.36 -5.64
CA MET A 87 11.15 11.18 -4.52
C MET A 87 10.30 12.35 -5.02
N GLU A 88 9.09 12.51 -4.48
CA GLU A 88 8.12 13.55 -4.81
C GLU A 88 7.35 13.98 -3.56
N ASP A 89 7.39 15.28 -3.23
CA ASP A 89 6.67 15.86 -2.09
C ASP A 89 6.85 15.05 -0.79
N ASP A 90 8.11 14.76 -0.44
CA ASP A 90 8.50 13.95 0.74
C ASP A 90 7.98 12.50 0.76
N CYS A 91 7.50 12.02 -0.40
CA CYS A 91 7.07 10.64 -0.58
C CYS A 91 7.99 9.94 -1.59
N LEU A 92 8.22 8.65 -1.34
CA LEU A 92 8.81 7.78 -2.36
C LEU A 92 7.69 7.19 -3.21
N VAL A 93 7.79 7.35 -4.53
CA VAL A 93 6.76 6.98 -5.49
C VAL A 93 7.26 5.87 -6.40
N LEU A 94 6.47 4.79 -6.50
CA LEU A 94 6.62 3.72 -7.48
C LEU A 94 5.48 3.83 -8.50
N ARG A 95 5.78 4.38 -9.68
CA ARG A 95 4.81 4.43 -10.79
C ARG A 95 4.67 3.07 -11.46
N ILE A 96 3.44 2.65 -11.70
CA ILE A 96 3.14 1.37 -12.35
C ILE A 96 3.51 1.46 -13.83
N ARG A 97 4.20 0.43 -14.32
CA ARG A 97 4.62 0.24 -15.71
C ARG A 97 3.90 -0.93 -16.39
N GLY A 98 3.14 -1.73 -15.63
CA GLY A 98 2.35 -2.85 -16.14
C GLY A 98 2.52 -4.12 -15.33
N GLY A 99 2.32 -5.28 -15.96
CA GLY A 99 2.34 -6.60 -15.32
C GLY A 99 0.99 -7.31 -15.42
N LEU A 100 0.96 -8.59 -15.02
CA LEU A 100 -0.22 -9.44 -15.17
C LEU A 100 -1.48 -8.89 -14.48
N LEU A 101 -1.31 -8.12 -13.40
CA LEU A 101 -2.43 -7.60 -12.62
C LEU A 101 -2.96 -6.27 -13.15
N VAL A 102 -2.31 -5.66 -14.16
CA VAL A 102 -2.67 -4.35 -14.72
C VAL A 102 -3.44 -4.54 -16.04
N GLN A 103 -4.41 -3.67 -16.33
CA GLN A 103 -5.09 -3.68 -17.64
C GLN A 103 -4.11 -3.29 -18.77
N PRO A 104 -4.06 -4.01 -19.91
CA PRO A 104 -3.05 -3.80 -20.96
C PRO A 104 -2.96 -2.39 -21.54
N ARG A 105 -4.07 -1.64 -21.55
CA ARG A 105 -4.14 -0.26 -22.07
C ARG A 105 -3.95 0.81 -20.98
N GLN A 106 -3.59 0.40 -19.77
CA GLN A 106 -3.43 1.25 -18.59
C GLN A 106 -2.09 0.96 -17.89
N CYS A 107 -1.12 0.40 -18.62
CA CYS A 107 0.16 -0.06 -18.06
C CYS A 107 1.00 1.06 -17.45
N ASP A 108 0.87 2.30 -17.91
CA ASP A 108 1.61 3.46 -17.37
C ASP A 108 0.77 4.32 -16.42
N ARG A 109 -0.32 3.74 -15.92
CA ARG A 109 -1.27 4.41 -15.04
C ARG A 109 -1.22 3.82 -13.64
N GLY A 110 -1.19 4.72 -12.66
CA GLY A 110 -1.24 4.39 -11.26
C GLY A 110 0.12 4.38 -10.60
N GLU A 111 0.09 4.54 -9.30
CA GLU A 111 1.30 4.68 -8.50
C GLU A 111 1.08 4.21 -7.08
N MET A 112 2.16 3.74 -6.47
CA MET A 112 2.22 3.44 -5.05
C MET A 112 3.13 4.46 -4.36
N ARG A 113 2.59 5.22 -3.40
CA ARG A 113 3.32 6.22 -2.63
C ARG A 113 3.59 5.72 -1.20
N PHE A 114 4.81 5.96 -0.74
CA PHE A 114 5.30 5.69 0.60
C PHE A 114 5.61 7.02 1.26
N GLY A 115 4.76 7.45 2.19
CA GLY A 115 4.85 8.77 2.82
C GLY A 115 5.31 8.66 4.27
N VAL A 116 6.25 9.53 4.65
CA VAL A 116 6.65 9.74 6.03
C VAL A 116 6.72 11.26 6.25
N VAL A 117 5.63 11.83 6.78
CA VAL A 117 5.44 13.28 6.87
C VAL A 117 5.34 13.71 8.32
N ALA A 118 6.14 14.70 8.72
CA ALA A 118 6.04 15.30 10.04
C ALA A 118 4.75 16.15 10.17
N LEU A 119 4.01 15.95 11.25
CA LEU A 119 2.82 16.68 11.65
C LEU A 119 2.99 17.22 13.08
N PRO A 120 2.21 18.24 13.51
CA PRO A 120 2.26 18.75 14.88
C PRO A 120 2.06 17.66 15.95
N GLU A 121 1.21 16.67 15.68
CA GLU A 121 0.86 15.59 16.58
C GLU A 121 1.77 14.34 16.50
N GLY A 122 2.66 14.26 15.50
CA GLY A 122 3.51 13.08 15.28
C GLY A 122 4.04 12.95 13.86
N VAL A 123 4.46 11.75 13.49
CA VAL A 123 4.91 11.43 12.12
C VAL A 123 3.84 10.58 11.45
N ARG A 124 3.24 11.10 10.38
CA ARG A 124 2.29 10.35 9.56
C ARG A 124 3.06 9.39 8.66
N VAL A 125 2.81 8.10 8.86
CA VAL A 125 3.32 7.02 8.02
C VAL A 125 2.19 6.51 7.15
N SER A 126 2.34 6.55 5.84
CA SER A 126 1.27 6.21 4.90
C SER A 126 1.73 5.34 3.73
N LEU A 127 0.84 4.42 3.34
CA LEU A 127 0.88 3.70 2.08
C LEU A 127 -0.33 4.14 1.26
N GLN A 128 -0.11 4.56 0.03
CA GLN A 128 -1.17 4.94 -0.89
C GLN A 128 -1.00 4.22 -2.23
N LEU A 129 -2.10 3.75 -2.80
CA LEU A 129 -2.22 3.33 -4.17
C LEU A 129 -3.26 4.24 -4.83
N SER A 130 -2.88 4.90 -5.92
CA SER A 130 -3.77 5.75 -6.71
C SER A 130 -3.75 5.35 -8.18
N ASP A 131 -4.85 5.60 -8.87
CA ASP A 131 -4.99 5.47 -10.33
C ASP A 131 -4.71 4.07 -10.90
N TYR A 132 -4.64 3.05 -10.03
CA TYR A 132 -4.38 1.68 -10.43
C TYR A 132 -5.58 1.08 -11.15
N CYS A 133 -5.36 0.48 -12.31
CA CYS A 133 -6.40 -0.16 -13.12
C CYS A 133 -6.22 -1.70 -13.12
N PRO A 134 -6.92 -2.44 -12.23
CA PRO A 134 -6.78 -3.88 -12.11
C PRO A 134 -7.30 -4.64 -13.32
N LEU A 135 -6.57 -5.67 -13.77
CA LEU A 135 -6.97 -6.56 -14.85
C LEU A 135 -8.35 -7.20 -14.59
N LEU A 136 -8.63 -7.56 -13.33
CA LEU A 136 -9.90 -8.22 -12.94
C LEU A 136 -11.14 -7.36 -13.22
N LEU A 137 -11.02 -6.03 -13.19
CA LEU A 137 -12.10 -5.14 -13.59
C LEU A 137 -12.26 -5.14 -15.11
N GLY A 138 -11.14 -5.18 -15.84
CA GLY A 138 -11.06 -5.44 -17.27
C GLY A 138 -11.60 -4.34 -18.20
N SER A 139 -12.23 -3.29 -17.66
CA SER A 139 -12.61 -2.07 -18.39
C SER A 139 -12.91 -0.92 -17.41
N SER A 140 -13.19 0.27 -17.95
CA SER A 140 -13.70 1.43 -17.23
C SER A 140 -15.18 1.31 -16.81
N SER A 141 -15.85 0.22 -17.19
CA SER A 141 -17.25 -0.08 -16.83
C SER A 141 -17.38 -1.56 -16.47
N PRO A 142 -16.77 -2.01 -15.36
CA PRO A 142 -16.75 -3.41 -14.99
C PRO A 142 -18.15 -3.91 -14.63
N SER A 143 -18.45 -5.16 -14.99
CA SER A 143 -19.69 -5.83 -14.57
C SER A 143 -19.73 -6.01 -13.05
N VAL A 144 -20.92 -6.21 -12.50
CA VAL A 144 -21.12 -6.46 -11.06
C VAL A 144 -20.28 -7.64 -10.58
N VAL A 145 -20.23 -8.73 -11.36
CA VAL A 145 -19.46 -9.94 -11.03
C VAL A 145 -17.96 -9.66 -10.98
N ARG A 146 -17.42 -8.92 -11.96
CA ARG A 146 -16.00 -8.57 -11.99
C ARG A 146 -15.62 -7.67 -10.82
N ARG A 147 -16.47 -6.70 -10.48
CA ARG A 147 -16.29 -5.86 -9.28
C ARG A 147 -16.27 -6.70 -8.01
N TRP A 148 -17.24 -7.60 -7.85
CA TRP A 148 -17.31 -8.48 -6.69
C TRP A 148 -16.08 -9.39 -6.57
N LEU A 149 -15.62 -9.99 -7.67
CA LEU A 149 -14.42 -10.81 -7.69
C LEU A 149 -13.17 -9.99 -7.30
N TYR A 150 -13.04 -8.78 -7.85
CA TYR A 150 -11.96 -7.86 -7.49
C TYR A 150 -11.97 -7.50 -6.00
N SER A 151 -13.15 -7.13 -5.47
CA SER A 151 -13.37 -6.80 -4.06
C SER A 151 -12.93 -7.93 -3.12
N LEU A 152 -13.32 -9.17 -3.42
CA LEU A 152 -12.99 -10.32 -2.58
C LEU A 152 -11.55 -10.81 -2.69
N THR A 153 -10.86 -10.47 -3.77
CA THR A 153 -9.50 -10.98 -4.03
C THR A 153 -8.46 -9.89 -3.85
N GLN A 154 -8.16 -9.13 -4.91
CA GLN A 154 -7.07 -8.16 -4.94
C GLN A 154 -7.30 -7.03 -3.93
N ALA A 155 -8.52 -6.49 -3.85
CA ALA A 155 -8.83 -5.41 -2.95
C ALA A 155 -8.68 -5.83 -1.48
N PHE A 156 -9.32 -6.94 -1.10
CA PHE A 156 -9.23 -7.49 0.25
C PHE A 156 -7.80 -7.84 0.65
N ILE A 157 -7.06 -8.56 -0.21
CA ILE A 157 -5.67 -8.95 0.06
C ILE A 157 -4.79 -7.70 0.21
N HIS A 158 -4.92 -6.72 -0.68
CA HIS A 158 -4.14 -5.49 -0.61
C HIS A 158 -4.39 -4.73 0.70
N ARG A 159 -5.67 -4.55 1.09
CA ARG A 159 -6.04 -3.92 2.37
C ARG A 159 -5.46 -4.66 3.56
N LEU A 160 -5.58 -5.99 3.57
CA LEU A 160 -5.07 -6.82 4.66
C LEU A 160 -3.56 -6.68 4.81
N VAL A 161 -2.83 -6.75 3.69
CA VAL A 161 -1.36 -6.66 3.64
C VAL A 161 -0.88 -5.30 4.11
N THR A 162 -1.46 -4.20 3.60
CA THR A 162 -1.05 -2.82 3.95
C THR A 162 -1.35 -2.48 5.40
N VAL A 163 -2.54 -2.83 5.90
CA VAL A 163 -2.90 -2.66 7.32
C VAL A 163 -1.97 -3.48 8.21
N ARG A 164 -1.79 -4.77 7.91
CA ARG A 164 -0.95 -5.65 8.74
C ARG A 164 0.51 -5.20 8.74
N PHE A 165 1.01 -4.69 7.61
CA PHE A 165 2.33 -4.07 7.55
C PHE A 165 2.44 -2.91 8.54
N LEU A 166 1.51 -1.95 8.52
CA LEU A 166 1.54 -0.80 9.44
C LEU A 166 1.42 -1.22 10.91
N VAL A 167 0.58 -2.23 11.23
CA VAL A 167 0.49 -2.80 12.59
C VAL A 167 1.85 -3.33 13.04
N LEU A 168 2.52 -4.13 12.19
CA LEU A 168 3.79 -4.75 12.53
C LEU A 168 4.91 -3.73 12.62
N LEU A 169 4.94 -2.76 11.71
CA LEU A 169 5.88 -1.65 11.75
C LEU A 169 5.75 -0.88 13.06
N TYR A 170 4.54 -0.52 13.46
CA TYR A 170 4.31 0.18 14.73
C TYR A 170 4.77 -0.66 15.92
N ARG A 171 4.43 -1.95 15.97
CA ARG A 171 4.84 -2.84 17.07
C ARG A 171 6.35 -3.05 17.14
N GLU A 172 7.03 -3.03 16.00
CA GLU A 172 8.49 -3.10 15.94
C GLU A 172 9.14 -1.85 16.56
N LEU A 173 8.57 -0.67 16.31
CA LEU A 173 9.11 0.61 16.80
C LEU A 173 8.68 0.95 18.24
N ALA A 174 7.45 0.60 18.63
CA ALA A 174 6.85 0.95 19.92
C ALA A 174 6.90 -0.19 20.97
N GLY A 175 7.17 -1.42 20.54
CA GLY A 175 7.10 -2.63 21.35
C GLY A 175 5.83 -3.47 21.13
N SER A 176 5.92 -4.77 21.38
CA SER A 176 4.93 -5.78 20.99
C SER A 176 3.57 -5.69 21.69
N ALA A 177 3.49 -5.00 22.84
CA ALA A 177 2.30 -4.96 23.70
C ALA A 177 1.25 -3.90 23.30
N CYS A 178 1.47 -3.14 22.23
CA CYS A 178 0.56 -2.06 21.87
C CYS A 178 -0.73 -2.56 21.20
N LEU A 179 -1.85 -2.00 21.66
CA LEU A 179 -3.17 -2.14 21.04
C LEU A 179 -3.23 -1.29 19.77
N VAL A 180 -3.66 -1.90 18.67
CA VAL A 180 -3.85 -1.22 17.38
C VAL A 180 -5.28 -1.46 16.92
N LYS A 181 -5.94 -0.40 16.45
CA LYS A 181 -7.31 -0.43 15.91
C LYS A 181 -7.31 0.11 14.49
N VAL A 182 -8.08 -0.52 13.60
CA VAL A 182 -8.32 -0.01 12.26
C VAL A 182 -9.56 0.89 12.29
N VAL A 183 -9.46 2.09 11.76
CA VAL A 183 -10.57 3.05 11.69
C VAL A 183 -10.90 3.40 10.23
N PRO A 184 -12.17 3.56 9.87
CA PRO A 184 -12.55 3.96 8.53
C PRO A 184 -12.16 5.42 8.28
N ALA A 185 -11.74 5.71 7.06
CA ALA A 185 -11.42 7.04 6.60
C ALA A 185 -12.17 7.39 5.30
N ARG A 186 -12.38 8.69 5.07
CA ARG A 186 -12.94 9.24 3.83
C ARG A 186 -12.13 10.44 3.39
N ILE A 187 -11.20 10.22 2.45
CA ILE A 187 -10.36 11.24 1.83
C ILE A 187 -10.77 11.46 0.37
N ARG A 188 -11.15 10.40 -0.34
CA ARG A 188 -11.54 10.45 -1.76
C ARG A 188 -12.95 9.92 -1.97
N GLU A 189 -13.72 10.59 -2.81
CA GLU A 189 -15.04 10.10 -3.24
C GLU A 189 -14.90 8.85 -4.12
N GLY A 190 -15.85 7.93 -4.00
CA GLY A 190 -15.85 6.69 -4.76
C GLY A 190 -16.69 5.60 -4.12
N ARG A 191 -16.85 4.50 -4.84
CA ARG A 191 -17.62 3.34 -4.37
C ARG A 191 -16.73 2.46 -3.49
N PRO A 192 -17.15 2.09 -2.27
CA PRO A 192 -16.40 1.14 -1.46
C PRO A 192 -16.14 -0.17 -2.19
N VAL A 193 -14.94 -0.72 -2.02
CA VAL A 193 -14.52 -2.02 -2.58
C VAL A 193 -14.05 -2.98 -1.52
#